data_AF-A0A8H4XUK1-F1
#
_entry.id   AF-A0A8H4XUK1-F1
#
_cell.length_a   1.000
_cell.length_b   1.000
_cell.length_c   1.000
_cell.angle_alpha   90.00
_cell.angle_beta   90.00
_cell.angle_gamma   90.00
#
_symmetry.space_group_name_H-M   'P 1'
#
loop_
_entity.id
_entity.type
_entity.pdbx_description
1 polymer ?
#
loop_
_entity_poly.entity_id
_entity_poly.type
_entity_poly.pdbx_seq_one_letter_code
_entity_poly.pdbx_strand_id
1 'polypeptide(L)'
;FKDMPAGRMSQIREDLVKNETLAGFASQYGFDNRVSLTVPEEQKSQSKRWLKIRGDVFEAYVAAVILSSPDRGFAMVEQWLRELWLPRLSQVQPVQTVLKYKEQLAKKVMGKGVKLRYVEEQPATRLDGGMQTYYMGVYLTGWGWQNQHLGSGRGLNKAIAGDQAASRALQNCPLIDQVAAAKAAHDRQASGVKEADSNIQLTS
;
A
#
# COMPACT_ATOMS: atom_id res chain seq x y z
N PHE A 1 6.43 14.07 3.64
CA PHE A 1 5.31 13.61 2.79
C PHE A 1 4.80 14.73 1.86
N LYS A 2 5.66 15.47 1.15
CA LYS A 2 5.23 16.65 0.38
C LYS A 2 4.29 16.34 -0.80
N ASP A 3 4.33 15.10 -1.31
CA ASP A 3 3.56 14.69 -2.49
C ASP A 3 2.41 13.72 -2.15
N MET A 4 1.99 13.66 -0.89
CA MET A 4 0.90 12.78 -0.47
C MET A 4 -0.48 13.45 -0.67
N PRO A 5 -1.46 12.79 -1.28
CA PRO A 5 -2.81 13.33 -1.40
C PRO A 5 -3.43 13.64 -0.03
N ALA A 6 -4.18 14.74 0.08
CA ALA A 6 -4.82 15.18 1.33
C ALA A 6 -5.67 14.09 2.00
N GLY A 7 -6.47 13.35 1.21
CA GLY A 7 -7.27 12.24 1.75
C GLY A 7 -6.44 11.13 2.38
N ARG A 8 -5.25 10.85 1.83
CA ARG A 8 -4.33 9.87 2.39
C ARG A 8 -3.65 10.38 3.66
N MET A 9 -3.29 11.67 3.70
CA MET A 9 -2.77 12.31 4.92
C MET A 9 -3.81 12.24 6.05
N SER A 10 -5.08 12.51 5.74
CA SER A 10 -6.19 12.40 6.71
C SER A 10 -6.37 10.98 7.25
N GLN A 11 -6.31 9.97 6.38
CA GLN A 11 -6.42 8.56 6.79
C GLN A 11 -5.26 8.12 7.69
N ILE A 12 -4.03 8.52 7.35
CA ILE A 12 -2.85 8.23 8.20
C ILE A 12 -3.02 8.90 9.56
N ARG A 13 -3.41 10.18 9.57
CA ARG A 13 -3.65 10.89 10.82
C ARG A 13 -4.68 10.17 11.68
N GLU A 14 -5.81 9.80 11.10
CA GLU A 14 -6.87 9.05 11.77
C GLU A 14 -6.36 7.72 12.36
N ASP A 15 -5.58 6.95 11.59
CA ASP A 15 -5.01 5.69 12.07
C ASP A 15 -4.03 5.88 13.25
N LEU A 16 -3.28 6.98 13.26
CA LEU A 16 -2.34 7.31 14.34
C LEU A 16 -3.04 7.77 15.63
N VAL A 17 -4.19 8.44 15.51
CA VAL A 17 -4.87 9.09 16.65
C VAL A 17 -6.19 8.42 17.07
N LYS A 18 -6.64 7.37 16.37
CA LYS A 18 -7.83 6.60 16.79
C LYS A 18 -7.63 5.96 18.16
N ASN A 19 -8.73 5.79 18.90
CA ASN A 19 -8.74 5.22 20.24
C ASN A 19 -8.11 3.83 20.31
N GLU A 20 -8.24 3.01 19.27
CA GLU A 20 -7.58 1.70 19.20
C GLU A 20 -6.06 1.80 19.28
N THR A 21 -5.48 2.77 18.57
CA THR A 21 -4.04 3.00 18.54
C THR A 21 -3.57 3.57 19.87
N LEU A 22 -4.25 4.60 20.38
CA LEU A 22 -3.90 5.26 21.64
C LEU A 22 -4.05 4.32 22.84
N ALA A 23 -5.12 3.54 22.91
CA ALA A 23 -5.32 2.52 23.94
C ALA A 23 -4.25 1.42 23.88
N GLY A 24 -3.78 1.07 22.68
CA GLY A 24 -2.66 0.16 22.51
C GLY A 24 -1.38 0.69 23.14
N PHE A 25 -1.08 1.98 22.95
CA PHE A 25 0.06 2.62 23.60
C PHE A 25 -0.12 2.72 25.12
N ALA A 26 -1.30 3.11 25.60
CA ALA A 26 -1.62 3.15 27.02
C ALA A 26 -1.33 1.80 27.70
N SER A 27 -1.72 0.69 27.07
CA SER A 27 -1.41 -0.66 27.59
C SER A 27 0.08 -1.01 27.52
N GLN A 28 0.80 -0.63 26.47
CA GLN A 28 2.25 -0.87 26.36
C GLN A 28 3.05 -0.12 27.44
N TYR A 29 2.62 1.09 27.78
CA TYR A 29 3.21 1.87 28.88
C TYR A 29 2.67 1.48 30.27
N GLY A 30 1.71 0.55 30.35
CA GLY A 30 1.11 0.09 31.60
C GLY A 30 0.23 1.13 32.30
N PHE A 31 -0.30 2.12 31.58
CA PHE A 31 -1.20 3.13 32.13
C PHE A 31 -2.54 2.54 32.54
N ASP A 32 -2.99 1.51 31.81
CA ASP A 32 -4.17 0.74 32.13
C ASP A 32 -4.12 0.09 33.52
N ASN A 33 -2.95 -0.37 33.97
CA ASN A 33 -2.77 -0.92 35.31
C ASN A 33 -2.90 0.14 36.41
N ARG A 34 -2.46 1.38 36.14
CA ARG A 34 -2.52 2.50 37.10
C ARG A 34 -3.93 3.07 37.22
N VAL A 35 -4.66 3.13 36.11
CA VAL A 35 -6.05 3.61 36.06
C VAL A 35 -7.05 2.51 36.48
N SER A 36 -6.69 1.23 36.31
CA SER A 36 -7.52 0.11 36.76
C SER A 36 -7.77 0.09 38.27
N LEU A 37 -6.92 0.73 39.08
CA LEU A 37 -7.12 0.81 40.53
C LEU A 37 -8.27 1.76 40.92
N THR A 38 -8.67 2.67 40.04
CA THR A 38 -9.69 3.71 40.31
C THR A 38 -10.97 3.54 39.50
N VAL A 39 -11.01 2.65 38.51
CA VAL A 39 -12.19 2.41 37.66
C VAL A 39 -13.00 1.20 38.16
N PRO A 40 -14.34 1.33 38.35
CA PRO A 40 -15.21 0.22 38.75
C PRO A 40 -15.12 -0.98 37.79
N GLU A 41 -15.14 -2.20 38.33
CA GLU A 41 -15.05 -3.46 37.55
C GLU A 41 -16.10 -3.57 36.44
N GLU A 42 -17.30 -3.01 36.64
CA GLU A 42 -18.36 -2.96 35.63
C GLU A 42 -18.00 -2.15 34.37
N GLN A 43 -17.12 -1.16 34.50
CA GLN A 43 -16.65 -0.39 33.34
C GLN A 43 -15.53 -1.12 32.59
N LYS A 44 -14.79 -2.00 33.27
CA LYS A 44 -13.76 -2.86 32.67
C LYS A 44 -14.38 -4.00 31.85
N SER A 45 -15.52 -4.54 32.30
CA SER A 45 -16.24 -5.59 31.57
C SER A 45 -16.82 -5.08 30.23
N GLN A 46 -17.00 -3.76 30.08
CA GLN A 46 -17.45 -3.12 28.85
C GLN A 46 -16.27 -2.81 27.91
N SER A 47 -15.94 -3.75 27.02
CA SER A 47 -14.78 -3.66 26.11
C SER A 47 -14.65 -2.34 25.33
N LYS A 48 -15.75 -1.81 24.76
CA LYS A 48 -15.75 -0.54 24.02
C LYS A 48 -15.50 0.67 24.92
N ARG A 49 -16.08 0.69 26.12
CA ARG A 49 -15.91 1.78 27.08
C ARG A 49 -14.50 1.77 27.64
N TRP A 50 -13.98 0.57 27.97
CA TRP A 50 -12.61 0.38 28.41
C TRP A 50 -11.57 0.80 27.37
N LEU A 51 -11.84 0.51 26.09
CA LEU A 51 -11.01 0.99 24.98
C LEU A 51 -10.93 2.52 24.97
N LYS A 52 -12.08 3.20 25.08
CA LYS A 52 -12.12 4.68 25.11
C LYS A 52 -11.37 5.25 26.31
N ILE A 53 -11.61 4.71 27.51
CA ILE A 53 -10.91 5.16 28.73
C ILE A 53 -9.39 5.07 28.56
N ARG A 54 -8.88 3.97 28.01
CA ARG A 54 -7.43 3.83 27.77
C ARG A 54 -6.90 4.84 26.74
N GLY A 55 -7.69 5.17 25.71
CA GLY A 55 -7.37 6.25 24.77
C GLY A 55 -7.29 7.61 25.48
N ASP A 56 -8.34 7.98 26.22
CA ASP A 56 -8.43 9.25 26.95
C ASP A 56 -7.27 9.39 27.97
N VAL A 57 -6.85 8.30 28.62
CA VAL A 57 -5.72 8.28 29.56
C VAL A 57 -4.40 8.59 28.88
N PHE A 58 -4.18 8.07 27.66
CA PHE A 58 -2.98 8.39 26.90
C PHE A 58 -2.93 9.88 26.55
N GLU A 59 -4.06 10.47 26.10
CA GLU A 59 -4.15 11.89 25.81
C GLU A 59 -3.95 12.76 27.06
N ALA A 60 -4.53 12.37 28.20
CA ALA A 60 -4.34 13.05 29.47
C ALA A 60 -2.87 13.03 29.91
N TYR A 61 -2.17 11.91 29.69
CA TYR A 61 -0.74 11.82 29.98
C TYR A 61 0.08 12.75 29.08
N VAL A 62 -0.21 12.77 27.77
CA VAL A 62 0.40 13.71 26.82
C VAL A 62 0.23 15.16 27.30
N ALA A 63 -0.99 15.55 27.66
CA ALA A 63 -1.29 16.89 28.17
C ALA A 63 -0.52 17.19 29.48
N ALA A 64 -0.47 16.23 30.41
CA ALA A 64 0.27 16.36 31.65
C ALA A 64 1.77 16.58 31.43
N VAL A 65 2.40 15.89 30.47
CA VAL A 65 3.81 16.09 30.13
C VAL A 65 4.04 17.50 29.55
N ILE A 66 3.16 17.97 28.67
CA ILE A 66 3.23 19.35 28.15
C ILE A 66 3.17 20.37 29.28
N LEU A 67 2.21 20.22 30.20
CA LEU A 67 2.01 21.14 31.33
C LEU A 67 3.11 21.05 32.39
N SER A 68 3.78 19.90 32.52
CA SER A 68 4.86 19.69 33.50
C SER A 68 6.12 20.51 33.22
N SER A 69 6.27 21.03 32.00
CA SER A 69 7.44 21.80 31.57
C SER A 69 7.02 22.86 30.56
N PRO A 70 6.71 24.10 30.99
CA PRO A 70 6.21 25.15 30.10
C PRO A 70 7.10 25.42 28.88
N ASP A 71 8.42 25.38 29.05
CA ASP A 71 9.38 25.74 27.99
C ASP A 71 9.72 24.58 27.05
N ARG A 72 9.64 23.33 27.53
CA ARG A 72 10.16 22.14 26.82
C ARG A 72 9.15 21.01 26.65
N GLY A 73 8.02 21.06 27.34
CA GLY A 73 7.03 19.99 27.38
C GLY A 73 6.49 19.66 26.01
N PHE A 74 6.23 20.68 25.18
CA PHE A 74 5.84 20.49 23.78
C PHE A 74 6.92 19.75 22.97
N ALA A 75 8.16 20.22 23.01
CA ALA A 75 9.26 19.61 22.25
C ALA A 75 9.55 18.16 22.70
N MET A 76 9.46 17.89 24.01
CA MET A 76 9.61 16.55 24.56
C MET A 76 8.52 15.60 24.05
N VAL A 77 7.26 16.04 24.08
CA VAL A 77 6.13 15.26 23.57
C VAL A 77 6.22 15.07 22.06
N GLU A 78 6.59 16.11 21.30
CA GLU A 78 6.77 16.01 19.86
C GLU A 78 7.82 14.95 19.50
N GLN A 79 8.99 14.98 20.15
CA GLN A 79 10.04 14.00 19.93
C GLN A 79 9.56 12.59 20.28
N TRP A 80 8.94 12.42 21.44
CA TRP A 80 8.45 11.13 21.89
C TRP A 80 7.36 10.54 20.97
N LEU A 81 6.35 11.33 20.63
CA LEU A 81 5.27 10.89 19.72
C LEU A 81 5.81 10.60 18.31
N ARG A 82 6.80 11.36 17.84
CA ARG A 82 7.47 11.08 16.56
C ARG A 82 8.14 9.71 16.58
N GLU A 83 8.88 9.36 17.64
CA GLU A 83 9.50 8.04 17.80
C GLU A 83 8.45 6.92 17.86
N LEU A 84 7.30 7.19 18.50
CA LEU A 84 6.19 6.25 18.61
C LEU A 84 5.48 5.99 17.27
N TRP A 85 5.33 7.04 16.44
CA TRP A 85 4.63 6.95 15.15
C TRP A 85 5.54 6.52 14.00
N LEU A 86 6.85 6.74 14.05
CA LEU A 86 7.79 6.37 12.98
C LEU A 86 7.68 4.89 12.54
N PRO A 87 7.64 3.89 13.44
CA PRO A 87 7.46 2.48 13.07
C PRO A 87 6.11 2.18 12.42
N ARG A 88 5.07 2.97 12.69
CA ARG A 88 3.75 2.81 12.06
C ARG A 88 3.71 3.49 10.69
N LEU A 89 4.37 4.63 10.56
CA LEU A 89 4.49 5.36 9.29
C LEU A 89 5.34 4.62 8.26
N SER A 90 6.33 3.82 8.67
CA SER A 90 7.16 3.03 7.76
C SER A 90 6.38 1.93 7.03
N GLN A 91 5.26 1.47 7.60
CA GLN A 91 4.34 0.53 6.95
C GLN A 91 3.48 1.21 5.86
N VAL A 92 3.39 2.54 5.87
CA VAL A 92 2.62 3.31 4.90
C VAL A 92 3.47 3.59 3.66
N GLN A 93 3.42 2.68 2.69
CA GLN A 93 4.17 2.84 1.44
C GLN A 93 3.81 4.14 0.70
N PRO A 94 4.76 5.03 0.37
CA PRO A 94 4.46 6.28 -0.33
C PRO A 94 3.80 6.02 -1.70
N VAL A 95 2.90 6.92 -2.14
CA VAL A 95 2.17 6.77 -3.43
C VAL A 95 3.12 6.74 -4.63
N GLN A 96 4.25 7.47 -4.61
CA GLN A 96 5.18 7.49 -5.75
C GLN A 96 5.87 6.15 -6.03
N THR A 97 6.05 5.30 -5.01
CA THR A 97 6.56 3.93 -5.24
C THR A 97 5.55 3.03 -5.94
N VAL A 98 4.26 3.39 -5.90
CA VAL A 98 3.11 2.60 -6.38
C VAL A 98 2.90 2.69 -7.90
N LEU A 99 3.72 3.42 -8.65
CA LEU A 99 3.61 3.45 -10.12
C LEU A 99 4.85 2.90 -10.82
N LYS A 100 5.91 2.61 -10.07
CA LYS A 100 7.19 2.20 -10.65
C LYS A 100 7.14 0.81 -11.28
N TYR A 101 6.41 -0.13 -10.69
CA TYR A 101 6.42 -1.51 -11.18
C TYR A 101 5.47 -1.72 -12.35
N LYS A 102 4.33 -1.01 -12.40
CA LYS A 102 3.46 -1.04 -13.59
C LYS A 102 4.17 -0.55 -14.84
N GLU A 103 4.92 0.54 -14.75
CA GLU A 103 5.70 1.07 -15.86
C GLU A 103 6.84 0.14 -16.28
N GLN A 104 7.56 -0.44 -15.31
CA GLN A 104 8.62 -1.42 -15.58
C GLN A 104 8.09 -2.68 -16.26
N LEU A 105 6.96 -3.20 -15.77
CA LEU A 105 6.29 -4.34 -16.39
C LEU A 105 5.88 -3.99 -17.82
N ALA A 106 5.21 -2.84 -18.02
CA ALA A 106 4.81 -2.40 -19.34
C ALA A 106 6.01 -2.31 -20.31
N LYS A 107 7.13 -1.73 -19.88
CA LYS A 107 8.35 -1.67 -20.71
C LYS A 107 8.88 -3.06 -21.10
N LYS A 108 8.79 -4.05 -20.20
CA LYS A 108 9.34 -5.40 -20.43
C LYS A 108 8.42 -6.28 -21.30
N VAL A 109 7.10 -6.17 -21.15
CA VAL A 109 6.15 -7.10 -21.80
C VAL A 109 5.17 -6.47 -22.79
N MET A 110 5.01 -5.14 -22.84
CA MET A 110 4.10 -4.50 -23.81
C MET A 110 4.76 -4.36 -25.17
N GLY A 111 3.98 -4.63 -26.22
CA GLY A 111 4.34 -4.44 -27.61
C GLY A 111 3.09 -4.43 -28.50
N LYS A 112 3.27 -4.30 -29.81
CA LYS A 112 2.12 -4.34 -30.73
C LYS A 112 1.42 -5.71 -30.67
N GLY A 113 0.12 -5.70 -30.49
CA GLY A 113 -0.71 -6.92 -30.42
C GLY A 113 -0.83 -7.55 -29.02
N VAL A 114 -0.25 -6.94 -27.98
CA VAL A 114 -0.41 -7.37 -26.59
C VAL A 114 -1.20 -6.37 -25.77
N LYS A 115 -2.03 -6.89 -24.86
CA LYS A 115 -2.79 -6.12 -23.88
C LYS A 115 -2.53 -6.65 -22.48
N LEU A 116 -2.21 -5.74 -21.55
CA LEU A 116 -2.22 -6.01 -20.12
C LEU A 116 -3.57 -5.59 -19.53
N ARG A 117 -4.18 -6.48 -18.76
CA ARG A 117 -5.45 -6.24 -18.07
C ARG A 117 -5.25 -6.39 -16.58
N TYR A 118 -5.59 -5.34 -15.83
CA TYR A 118 -5.63 -5.37 -14.38
C TYR A 118 -7.07 -5.62 -13.94
N VAL A 119 -7.32 -6.69 -13.19
CA VAL A 119 -8.66 -7.06 -12.73
C VAL A 119 -8.68 -7.25 -11.23
N GLU A 120 -9.83 -7.01 -10.62
CA GLU A 120 -10.07 -7.36 -9.24
C GLU A 120 -10.32 -8.87 -9.14
N GLU A 121 -9.40 -9.59 -8.49
CA GLU A 121 -9.52 -11.04 -8.33
C GLU A 121 -10.50 -11.42 -7.22
N GLN A 122 -10.65 -10.54 -6.23
CA GLN A 122 -11.51 -10.76 -5.06
C GLN A 122 -12.14 -9.44 -4.58
N PRO A 123 -13.33 -9.49 -3.95
CA PRO A 123 -13.94 -8.32 -3.32
C PRO A 123 -13.04 -7.71 -2.25
N ALA A 124 -13.11 -6.39 -2.09
CA ALA A 124 -12.32 -5.72 -1.07
C ALA A 124 -12.70 -6.20 0.34
N THR A 125 -11.73 -6.69 1.10
CA THR A 125 -11.94 -7.11 2.49
C THR A 125 -11.87 -5.89 3.40
N ARG A 126 -12.90 -5.68 4.22
CA ARG A 126 -12.83 -4.69 5.31
C ARG A 126 -11.94 -5.24 6.42
N LEU A 127 -10.93 -4.47 6.79
CA LEU A 127 -10.08 -4.69 7.96
C LEU A 127 -10.68 -3.93 9.16
N ASP A 128 -10.28 -4.36 10.36
CA ASP A 128 -10.61 -3.65 11.59
C ASP A 128 -10.09 -2.21 11.55
N GLY A 129 -10.94 -1.26 11.92
CA GLY A 129 -10.66 0.17 11.80
C GLY A 129 -11.09 0.82 10.48
N GLY A 130 -11.99 0.21 9.71
CA GLY A 130 -12.63 0.82 8.54
C GLY A 130 -11.80 0.81 7.26
N MET A 131 -10.61 0.22 7.31
CA MET A 131 -9.69 0.13 6.17
C MET A 131 -10.14 -0.96 5.18
N GLN A 132 -9.91 -0.76 3.88
CA GLN A 132 -10.24 -1.76 2.86
C GLN A 132 -8.97 -2.28 2.18
N THR A 133 -8.87 -3.59 2.05
CA THR A 133 -7.82 -4.26 1.24
C THR A 133 -8.41 -4.69 -0.09
N TYR A 134 -7.85 -4.17 -1.17
CA TYR A 134 -8.17 -4.54 -2.55
C TYR A 134 -7.19 -5.59 -3.05
N TYR A 135 -7.66 -6.48 -3.93
CA TYR A 135 -6.88 -7.55 -4.54
C TYR A 135 -6.92 -7.40 -6.06
N MET A 136 -5.76 -7.21 -6.67
CA MET A 136 -5.61 -7.00 -8.09
C MET A 136 -4.73 -8.08 -8.70
N GLY A 137 -5.15 -8.65 -9.82
CA GLY A 137 -4.35 -9.51 -10.69
C GLY A 137 -3.99 -8.80 -11.98
N VAL A 138 -2.79 -9.08 -12.53
CA VAL A 138 -2.38 -8.64 -13.86
C VAL A 138 -2.34 -9.81 -14.82
N TYR A 139 -3.02 -9.65 -15.95
CA TYR A 139 -3.18 -10.68 -16.98
C TYR A 139 -2.70 -10.16 -18.33
N LEU A 140 -2.15 -11.06 -19.14
CA LEU A 140 -1.64 -10.78 -20.48
C LEU A 140 -2.42 -11.56 -21.54
N THR A 141 -2.78 -10.84 -22.61
CA THR A 141 -3.36 -11.44 -23.82
C THR A 141 -2.61 -10.92 -25.05
N GLY A 142 -2.22 -11.84 -25.94
CA GLY A 142 -1.48 -11.58 -27.17
C GLY A 142 -0.35 -12.61 -27.39
N TRP A 143 0.15 -12.69 -28.62
CA TRP A 143 1.27 -13.59 -29.01
C TRP A 143 1.07 -15.06 -28.58
N GLY A 144 -0.15 -15.58 -28.75
CA GLY A 144 -0.51 -16.95 -28.38
C GLY A 144 -0.94 -17.14 -26.92
N TRP A 145 -0.82 -16.11 -26.08
CA TRP A 145 -1.31 -16.13 -24.71
C TRP A 145 -2.73 -15.56 -24.63
N GLN A 146 -3.63 -16.27 -23.95
CA GLN A 146 -5.00 -15.83 -23.73
C GLN A 146 -5.27 -15.70 -22.23
N ASN A 147 -5.39 -14.46 -21.75
CA ASN A 147 -5.67 -14.17 -20.34
C ASN A 147 -4.70 -14.88 -19.38
N GLN A 148 -3.41 -14.88 -19.72
CA GLN A 148 -2.38 -15.48 -18.89
C GLN A 148 -2.17 -14.66 -17.63
N HIS A 149 -2.28 -15.29 -16.46
CA HIS A 149 -1.95 -14.65 -15.20
C HIS A 149 -0.44 -14.41 -15.09
N LEU A 150 -0.04 -13.17 -14.83
CA LEU A 150 1.36 -12.80 -14.61
C LEU A 150 1.69 -12.64 -13.12
N GLY A 151 0.75 -12.11 -12.33
CA GLY A 151 0.95 -11.90 -10.90
C GLY A 151 -0.26 -11.27 -10.19
N SER A 152 -0.31 -11.43 -8.88
CA SER A 152 -1.36 -10.88 -8.00
C SER A 152 -0.76 -10.01 -6.91
N GLY A 153 -1.47 -8.97 -6.52
CA GLY A 153 -1.08 -8.06 -5.45
C GLY A 153 -2.28 -7.56 -4.66
N ARG A 154 -2.01 -7.05 -3.47
CA ARG A 154 -3.02 -6.48 -2.58
C ARG A 154 -2.61 -5.11 -2.07
N GLY A 155 -3.56 -4.29 -1.69
CA GLY A 155 -3.26 -2.94 -1.25
C GLY A 155 -4.46 -2.18 -0.75
N LEU A 156 -4.19 -1.04 -0.14
CA LEU A 156 -5.21 -0.18 0.48
C LEU A 156 -6.10 0.53 -0.55
N ASN A 157 -5.71 0.48 -1.82
CA ASN A 157 -6.51 0.90 -2.97
C ASN A 157 -6.10 0.09 -4.20
N LYS A 158 -6.89 0.19 -5.28
CA LYS A 158 -6.66 -0.52 -6.55
C LYS A 158 -5.32 -0.15 -7.23
N ALA A 159 -4.81 1.06 -7.00
CA ALA A 159 -3.52 1.47 -7.55
C ALA A 159 -2.36 0.71 -6.88
N ILE A 160 -2.33 0.70 -5.53
CA ILE A 160 -1.35 -0.03 -4.70
C ILE A 160 -1.41 -1.53 -4.99
N ALA A 161 -2.62 -2.09 -4.98
CA ALA A 161 -2.80 -3.50 -5.26
C ALA A 161 -2.29 -3.88 -6.66
N GLY A 162 -2.60 -3.06 -7.68
CA GLY A 162 -2.16 -3.33 -9.06
C GLY A 162 -0.66 -3.19 -9.27
N ASP A 163 0.00 -2.28 -8.56
CA ASP A 163 1.45 -2.12 -8.68
C ASP A 163 2.21 -3.21 -7.94
N GLN A 164 1.69 -3.66 -6.79
CA GLN A 164 2.18 -4.87 -6.16
C GLN A 164 1.97 -6.10 -7.07
N ALA A 165 0.86 -6.18 -7.80
CA ALA A 165 0.64 -7.24 -8.78
C ALA A 165 1.69 -7.21 -9.89
N ALA A 166 2.01 -6.01 -10.40
CA ALA A 166 3.07 -5.83 -11.40
C ALA A 166 4.47 -6.17 -10.85
N SER A 167 4.76 -5.84 -9.58
CA SER A 167 6.00 -6.22 -8.91
C SER A 167 6.14 -7.74 -8.80
N ARG A 168 5.06 -8.45 -8.40
CA ARG A 168 5.07 -9.92 -8.33
C ARG A 168 5.21 -10.55 -9.72
N ALA A 169 4.59 -9.95 -10.73
CA ALA A 169 4.78 -10.37 -12.10
C ALA A 169 6.25 -10.28 -12.51
N LEU A 170 6.92 -9.15 -12.26
CA LEU A 170 8.34 -8.96 -12.56
C LEU A 170 9.28 -9.94 -11.83
N GLN A 171 8.89 -10.43 -10.65
CA GLN A 171 9.63 -11.45 -9.90
C GLN A 171 9.45 -12.86 -10.46
N ASN A 172 8.40 -13.10 -11.25
CA ASN A 172 8.18 -14.36 -11.95
C ASN A 172 9.04 -14.41 -13.23
N CYS A 173 10.36 -14.45 -13.05
CA CYS A 173 11.34 -14.38 -14.14
C CYS A 173 11.06 -15.39 -15.27
N PRO A 174 10.78 -16.70 -15.00
CA PRO A 174 10.59 -17.67 -16.07
C PRO A 174 9.46 -17.28 -17.04
N LEU A 175 8.34 -16.80 -16.51
CA LEU A 175 7.18 -16.41 -17.31
C LEU A 175 7.42 -15.07 -18.04
N ILE A 176 7.97 -14.09 -17.33
CA ILE A 176 8.23 -12.76 -17.92
C ILE A 176 9.30 -12.82 -19.00
N ASP A 177 10.33 -13.65 -18.84
CA ASP A 177 11.39 -13.78 -19.83
C ASP A 177 10.90 -14.52 -21.09
N GLN A 178 9.97 -15.48 -20.95
CA GLN A 178 9.27 -16.07 -22.12
C GLN A 178 8.45 -15.02 -22.87
N VAL A 179 7.70 -14.19 -22.15
CA VAL A 179 6.91 -13.10 -22.76
C VAL A 179 7.82 -12.06 -23.42
N ALA A 180 8.96 -11.73 -22.81
CA ALA A 180 9.95 -10.82 -23.39
C ALA A 180 10.62 -11.41 -24.64
N ALA A 181 10.88 -12.72 -24.66
CA ALA A 181 11.37 -13.42 -25.85
C ALA A 181 10.32 -13.42 -26.98
N ALA A 182 9.05 -13.66 -26.66
CA ALA A 182 7.94 -13.56 -27.61
C ALA A 182 7.81 -12.14 -28.18
N LYS A 183 7.97 -11.11 -27.34
CA LYS A 183 8.06 -9.71 -27.78
C LYS A 183 9.17 -9.50 -28.80
N ALA A 184 10.39 -9.96 -28.49
CA ALA A 184 11.54 -9.80 -29.38
C ALA A 184 11.40 -10.56 -30.71
N ALA A 185 10.68 -11.70 -30.72
CA ALA A 185 10.36 -12.43 -31.94
C ALA A 185 9.35 -11.67 -32.81
N HIS A 186 8.27 -11.15 -32.21
CA HIS A 186 7.26 -10.38 -32.92
C HIS A 186 7.77 -9.01 -33.39
N ASP A 187 8.59 -8.32 -32.59
CA ASP A 187 9.21 -7.04 -32.99
C ASP A 187 10.15 -7.25 -34.21
N ARG A 188 10.86 -8.39 -34.28
CA ARG A 188 11.68 -8.78 -35.44
C ARG A 188 10.86 -9.09 -36.69
N GLN A 189 9.75 -9.82 -36.55
CA GLN A 189 8.85 -10.11 -37.66
C GLN A 189 8.20 -8.82 -38.20
N ALA A 190 7.77 -7.91 -37.33
CA ALA A 190 7.15 -6.64 -37.71
C ALA A 190 8.12 -5.65 -38.37
N SER A 191 9.43 -5.78 -38.13
CA SER A 191 10.48 -4.99 -38.79
C SER A 191 10.91 -5.60 -40.13
N GLY A 192 11.05 -6.93 -40.22
CA GLY A 192 11.39 -7.62 -41.48
C GLY A 192 10.33 -7.51 -42.58
N VAL A 193 9.04 -7.39 -42.24
CA VAL A 193 7.98 -7.16 -43.23
C VAL A 193 8.10 -5.78 -43.90
N LYS A 194 8.67 -4.77 -43.22
CA LYS A 194 8.84 -3.42 -43.81
C LYS A 194 9.94 -3.35 -44.87
N GLU A 195 10.96 -4.21 -44.80
CA GLU A 195 12.02 -4.26 -45.82
C GLU A 195 11.60 -5.05 -47.08
N ALA A 196 10.69 -6.02 -46.94
CA ALA A 196 10.21 -6.79 -48.09
C ALA A 196 9.30 -5.98 -49.02
N ASP A 197 8.42 -5.11 -48.47
CA ASP A 197 7.51 -4.29 -49.28
C ASP A 197 8.21 -3.13 -50.02
N SER A 198 9.41 -2.74 -49.61
CA SER A 198 10.17 -1.66 -50.26
C SER A 198 11.02 -2.13 -51.45
N ASN A 199 11.29 -3.44 -51.56
CA ASN A 199 12.20 -3.98 -52.58
C ASN A 199 11.50 -4.58 -53.82
N ILE A 200 10.16 -4.54 -53.89
CA ILE A 200 9.38 -5.10 -55.03
C ILE A 200 9.04 -4.00 -56.07
N GLN A 201 9.35 -2.72 -55.84
CA GLN A 201 9.06 -1.63 -56.77
C GLN A 201 10.19 -1.29 -57.79
N LEU A 202 11.29 -2.04 -57.85
CA LEU A 202 12.48 -1.64 -58.65
C LEU A 202 12.91 -2.60 -59.77
N THR A 203 12.14 -3.62 -60.11
CA THR A 203 12.43 -4.45 -61.30
C THR A 203 11.26 -4.40 -62.28
N SER A 204 11.33 -3.43 -63.20
CA SER A 204 10.63 -3.42 -64.50
C SER A 204 11.64 -3.64 -65.60
#